data_AF-A0A4W5PMR2-F1
#
_entry.id   AF-A0A4W5PMR2-F1
#
_cell.length_a   1.000
_cell.length_b   1.000
_cell.length_c   1.000
_cell.angle_alpha   90.00
_cell.angle_beta   90.00
_cell.angle_gamma   90.00
#
_symmetry.space_group_name_H-M   'P 1'
#
loop_
_entity.id
_entity.type
_entity.pdbx_description
1 polymer ?
#
loop_
_entity_poly.entity_id
_entity_poly.type
_entity_poly.pdbx_seq_one_letter_code
_entity_poly.pdbx_strand_id
1 'polypeptide(L)'
;MNGDHVLIVPAGGVPAHIGGSAVFGDSVEDEWFIVYLLLQITQAFPELAARLDDNDGEFLLIEAADYLPKWLNPESSENRVFLNRGELYFLPCTSCSSGVGLPMDAVPSVNQALALLSSHT
;
A
#
# COMPACT_ATOMS: atom_id res chain seq x y z
N MET A 1 5.63 14.68 16.59
CA MET A 1 4.33 14.92 15.94
C MET A 1 4.59 14.75 14.46
N ASN A 2 4.66 13.48 14.04
CA ASN A 2 4.85 13.12 12.65
C ASN A 2 3.45 12.77 12.14
N GLY A 3 3.00 13.48 11.11
CA GLY A 3 1.73 13.17 10.46
C GLY A 3 1.91 12.00 9.52
N ASP A 4 0.84 11.25 9.30
CA ASP A 4 0.81 10.11 8.40
C ASP A 4 1.17 10.55 6.98
N HIS A 5 1.83 9.69 6.21
CA HIS A 5 2.22 10.00 4.84
C HIS A 5 1.31 9.28 3.87
N VAL A 6 0.41 10.02 3.22
CA VAL A 6 -0.43 9.52 2.13
C VAL A 6 0.35 9.67 0.83
N LEU A 7 0.51 8.59 0.06
CA LEU A 7 1.09 8.64 -1.28
C LEU A 7 0.09 8.09 -2.29
N ILE A 8 -0.37 8.95 -3.20
CA ILE A 8 -1.20 8.57 -4.35
C ILE A 8 -0.29 8.56 -5.58
N VAL A 9 -0.16 7.42 -6.24
CA VAL A 9 0.73 7.27 -7.39
C VAL A 9 -0.03 6.76 -8.63
N PRO A 10 0.14 7.38 -9.80
CA PRO A 10 -0.34 6.84 -11.07
C PRO A 10 0.40 5.54 -11.40
N ALA A 11 -0.32 4.51 -11.80
CA ALA A 11 0.25 3.26 -12.28
C ALA A 11 0.82 3.42 -13.70
N GLY A 12 1.98 4.06 -13.85
CA GLY A 12 2.74 4.11 -15.11
C GLY A 12 3.71 5.31 -15.26
N GLY A 13 4.99 5.04 -15.55
CA GLY A 13 6.02 6.06 -15.83
C GLY A 13 6.71 6.66 -14.59
N VAL A 14 7.55 7.70 -14.77
CA VAL A 14 8.17 8.45 -13.65
C VAL A 14 7.03 8.91 -12.74
N PRO A 15 6.93 8.43 -11.49
CA PRO A 15 5.65 8.46 -10.81
C PRO A 15 5.34 9.87 -10.33
N ALA A 16 4.49 10.57 -11.09
CA ALA A 16 3.89 11.82 -10.67
C ALA A 16 2.93 11.53 -9.52
N HIS A 17 3.41 11.51 -8.28
CA HIS A 17 2.61 11.19 -7.12
C HIS A 17 2.11 12.45 -6.44
N ILE A 18 0.96 12.34 -5.78
CA ILE A 18 0.46 13.34 -4.84
C ILE A 18 0.71 12.80 -3.44
N GLY A 19 1.52 13.52 -2.68
CA GLY A 19 1.74 13.26 -1.27
C GLY A 19 0.80 14.10 -0.40
N GLY A 20 0.28 13.52 0.67
CA GLY A 20 -0.52 14.21 1.69
C GLY A 20 -0.08 13.81 3.09
N SER A 21 -0.44 14.60 4.08
CA SER A 21 -0.30 14.20 5.48
C SER A 21 -1.46 14.72 6.30
N ALA A 22 -1.92 13.89 7.24
CA ALA A 22 -3.00 14.22 8.15
C ALA A 22 -2.52 14.10 9.59
N VAL A 23 -3.02 15.00 10.44
CA VAL A 23 -2.88 14.91 11.89
C VAL A 23 -4.28 14.67 12.43
N PHE A 24 -4.54 13.43 12.82
CA PHE A 24 -5.67 13.09 13.67
C PHE A 24 -5.15 13.08 15.11
N GLY A 25 -5.99 13.46 16.06
CA GLY A 25 -5.66 13.38 17.48
C GLY A 25 -5.77 11.93 17.96
N ASP A 26 -6.51 11.70 19.04
CA ASP A 26 -6.79 10.35 19.53
C ASP A 26 -8.02 9.71 18.85
N SER A 27 -8.44 10.22 17.69
CA SER A 27 -9.66 9.78 16.99
C SER A 27 -9.34 8.79 15.88
N VAL A 28 -9.40 7.51 16.23
CA VAL A 28 -9.28 6.37 15.29
C VAL A 28 -10.30 6.47 14.13
N GLU A 29 -11.46 7.08 14.36
CA GLU A 29 -12.47 7.31 13.30
C GLU A 29 -11.95 8.19 12.15
N ASP A 30 -11.04 9.14 12.42
CA ASP A 30 -10.50 10.03 11.40
C ASP A 30 -9.51 9.29 10.47
N GLU A 31 -8.72 8.37 11.02
CA GLU A 31 -7.87 7.46 10.24
C GLU A 31 -8.72 6.65 9.27
N TRP A 32 -9.77 6.01 9.79
CA TRP A 32 -10.69 5.20 8.98
C TRP A 32 -11.42 6.02 7.91
N PHE A 33 -11.72 7.28 8.20
CA PHE A 33 -12.32 8.17 7.21
C PHE A 33 -11.34 8.45 6.06
N ILE A 34 -10.05 8.64 6.35
CA ILE A 34 -9.01 8.81 5.31
C ILE A 34 -8.90 7.53 4.46
N VAL A 35 -8.89 6.35 5.08
CA VAL A 35 -8.89 5.05 4.38
C VAL A 35 -10.08 4.94 3.45
N TYR A 36 -11.27 5.27 3.95
CA TYR A 36 -12.49 5.27 3.15
C TYR A 36 -12.37 6.20 1.94
N LEU A 37 -11.85 7.40 2.11
CA LEU A 37 -11.63 8.32 0.99
C LEU A 37 -10.65 7.74 -0.05
N LEU A 38 -9.55 7.13 0.38
CA LEU A 38 -8.59 6.49 -0.53
C LEU A 38 -9.20 5.30 -1.28
N LEU A 39 -10.04 4.50 -0.61
CA LEU A 39 -10.81 3.44 -1.26
C LEU A 39 -11.75 4.01 -2.33
N GLN A 40 -12.50 5.08 -2.02
CA GLN A 40 -13.39 5.71 -2.99
C GLN A 40 -12.63 6.34 -4.18
N ILE A 41 -11.48 6.97 -3.93
CA ILE A 41 -10.64 7.57 -4.97
C ILE A 41 -10.09 6.47 -5.89
N THR A 42 -9.50 5.41 -5.33
CA THR A 42 -8.92 4.32 -6.14
C THR A 42 -10.00 3.51 -6.88
N GLN A 43 -11.23 3.47 -6.36
CA GLN A 43 -12.39 2.92 -7.06
C GLN A 43 -12.84 3.80 -8.23
N ALA A 44 -12.88 5.12 -8.04
CA ALA A 44 -13.28 6.08 -9.08
C ALA A 44 -12.23 6.23 -10.19
N PHE A 45 -10.95 6.04 -9.84
CA PHE A 45 -9.80 6.15 -10.75
C PHE A 45 -8.95 4.86 -10.67
N PRO A 46 -9.32 3.81 -11.42
CA PRO A 46 -8.66 2.49 -11.40
C PRO A 46 -7.15 2.51 -11.69
N GLU A 47 -6.66 3.55 -12.34
CA GLU A 47 -5.25 3.81 -12.64
C GLU A 47 -4.43 4.30 -11.44
N LEU A 48 -5.09 4.66 -10.33
CA LEU A 48 -4.41 5.12 -9.11
C LEU A 48 -4.15 3.96 -8.15
N ALA A 49 -2.95 3.97 -7.59
CA ALA A 49 -2.62 3.18 -6.40
C ALA A 49 -2.39 4.14 -5.23
N ALA A 50 -2.87 3.78 -4.05
CA ALA A 50 -2.62 4.53 -2.83
C ALA A 50 -1.89 3.66 -1.80
N ARG A 51 -0.97 4.29 -1.07
CA ARG A 51 -0.31 3.76 0.12
C ARG A 51 -0.53 4.74 1.28
N LEU A 52 -0.68 4.19 2.48
CA LEU A 52 -0.91 4.93 3.71
C LEU A 52 -0.12 4.24 4.82
N ASP A 53 0.71 5.01 5.53
CA ASP A 53 1.43 4.56 6.71
C ASP A 53 1.16 5.53 7.87
N ASP A 54 1.01 4.98 9.07
CA ASP A 54 0.90 5.73 10.33
C ASP A 54 2.25 5.75 11.09
N ASN A 55 2.25 6.19 12.35
CA ASN A 55 3.45 6.24 13.18
C ASN A 55 4.01 4.85 13.55
N ASP A 56 3.20 3.79 13.46
CA ASP A 56 3.57 2.41 13.77
C ASP A 56 3.81 1.57 12.49
N GLY A 57 3.52 2.13 11.30
CA GLY A 57 3.83 1.57 9.98
C GLY A 57 2.57 1.34 9.13
N GLU A 58 2.47 0.16 8.51
CA GLU A 58 1.32 -0.21 7.68
C GLU A 58 0.15 -0.68 8.57
N PHE A 59 -0.64 0.26 9.09
CA PHE A 59 -1.72 -0.04 10.05
C PHE A 59 -2.83 -0.95 9.46
N LEU A 60 -3.02 -0.93 8.12
CA LEU A 60 -3.99 -1.81 7.42
C LEU A 60 -3.72 -3.31 7.64
N LEU A 61 -2.48 -3.68 8.00
CA LEU A 61 -2.11 -5.08 8.27
C LEU A 61 -2.78 -5.64 9.51
N ILE A 62 -3.14 -4.80 10.49
CA ILE A 62 -3.77 -5.24 11.75
C ILE A 62 -5.14 -5.86 11.45
N GLU A 63 -5.88 -5.25 10.55
CA GLU A 63 -7.26 -5.59 10.21
C GLU A 63 -7.33 -6.76 9.23
N ALA A 64 -6.32 -6.85 8.37
CA ALA A 64 -6.13 -7.98 7.47
C ALA A 64 -5.38 -9.16 8.11
N ALA A 65 -5.01 -9.09 9.41
CA ALA A 65 -4.07 -10.01 10.06
C ALA A 65 -4.39 -11.50 9.83
N ASP A 66 -5.66 -11.88 9.92
CA ASP A 66 -6.13 -13.26 9.73
C ASP A 66 -6.06 -13.75 8.27
N TYR A 67 -5.91 -12.82 7.32
CA TYR A 67 -5.88 -13.06 5.88
C TYR A 67 -4.50 -12.80 5.27
N LEU A 68 -3.52 -12.35 6.06
CA LEU A 68 -2.18 -12.06 5.55
C LEU A 68 -1.46 -13.33 5.08
N PRO A 69 -0.73 -13.27 3.94
CA PRO A 69 0.23 -14.30 3.60
C PRO A 69 1.26 -14.48 4.72
N LYS A 70 1.65 -15.74 5.00
CA LYS A 70 2.60 -16.07 6.09
C LYS A 70 3.96 -15.36 6.03
N TRP A 71 4.35 -14.86 4.86
CA TRP A 71 5.61 -14.16 4.65
C TRP A 71 5.51 -12.66 4.95
N LEU A 72 4.29 -12.10 4.96
CA LEU A 72 4.02 -10.69 5.10
C LEU A 72 3.88 -10.34 6.59
N ASN A 73 4.72 -9.44 7.06
CA ASN A 73 4.76 -8.93 8.42
C ASN A 73 5.23 -7.46 8.38
N PRO A 74 5.22 -6.72 9.51
CA PRO A 74 5.63 -5.31 9.52
C PRO A 74 7.01 -5.08 8.89
N GLU A 75 7.99 -5.96 9.12
CA GLU A 75 9.36 -5.86 8.60
C GLU A 75 9.47 -6.13 7.09
N SER A 76 8.52 -6.88 6.51
CA SER A 76 8.53 -7.27 5.09
C SER A 76 7.48 -6.56 4.23
N SER A 77 6.66 -5.68 4.83
CA SER A 77 5.49 -5.07 4.19
C SER A 77 5.76 -3.80 3.37
N GLU A 78 6.90 -3.15 3.60
CA GLU A 78 7.23 -1.88 2.97
C GLU A 78 7.16 -1.95 1.44
N ASN A 79 6.40 -1.03 0.84
CA ASN A 79 6.14 -0.95 -0.61
C ASN A 79 5.49 -2.23 -1.20
N ARG A 80 4.68 -2.94 -0.43
CA ARG A 80 3.94 -4.14 -0.90
C ARG A 80 2.45 -4.13 -0.62
N VAL A 81 1.97 -3.16 0.13
CA VAL A 81 0.56 -2.99 0.50
C VAL A 81 0.03 -1.78 -0.25
N PHE A 82 -1.04 -1.96 -1.03
CA PHE A 82 -1.63 -0.89 -1.82
C PHE A 82 -3.14 -0.98 -1.84
N LEU A 83 -3.81 0.17 -1.83
CA LEU A 83 -5.19 0.29 -2.28
C LEU A 83 -5.20 0.54 -3.78
N ASN A 84 -5.94 -0.27 -4.53
CA ASN A 84 -6.14 -0.10 -5.96
C ASN A 84 -7.55 -0.57 -6.33
N ARG A 85 -8.24 0.12 -7.24
CA ARG A 85 -9.59 -0.28 -7.69
C ARG A 85 -10.61 -0.49 -6.55
N GLY A 86 -10.43 0.18 -5.40
CA GLY A 86 -11.30 0.04 -4.23
C GLY A 86 -11.06 -1.23 -3.41
N GLU A 87 -9.95 -1.94 -3.62
CA GLU A 87 -9.58 -3.15 -2.86
C GLU A 87 -8.15 -3.04 -2.31
N LEU A 88 -7.85 -3.87 -1.29
CA LEU A 88 -6.52 -4.01 -0.70
C LEU A 88 -5.71 -5.09 -1.43
N TYR A 89 -4.55 -4.72 -1.94
CA TYR A 89 -3.64 -5.62 -2.67
C TYR A 89 -2.35 -5.85 -1.89
N PHE A 90 -1.93 -7.12 -1.85
CA PHE A 90 -0.62 -7.56 -1.34
C PHE A 90 0.24 -8.04 -2.50
N LEU A 91 1.39 -7.39 -2.72
CA LEU A 91 2.29 -7.78 -3.80
C LEU A 91 3.00 -9.10 -3.49
N PRO A 92 3.00 -10.08 -4.42
CA PRO A 92 3.57 -11.40 -4.16
C PRO A 92 5.09 -11.34 -4.02
N CYS A 93 5.60 -12.26 -3.19
CA CYS A 93 7.03 -12.47 -2.98
C CYS A 93 7.52 -13.70 -3.73
N THR A 94 8.71 -13.64 -4.34
CA THR A 94 9.34 -14.81 -4.97
C THR A 94 9.96 -15.72 -3.91
N SER A 95 9.26 -16.75 -3.47
CA SER A 95 9.88 -17.83 -2.68
C SER A 95 10.53 -18.85 -3.64
N CYS A 96 11.79 -18.63 -4.02
CA CYS A 96 12.74 -19.55 -4.68
C CYS A 96 12.33 -20.40 -5.91
N SER A 97 11.06 -20.50 -6.33
CA SER A 97 10.59 -21.44 -7.36
C SER A 97 9.62 -20.86 -8.38
N SER A 98 9.04 -19.69 -8.09
CA SER A 98 8.13 -18.98 -8.99
C SER A 98 8.77 -17.65 -9.37
N GLY A 99 9.18 -17.47 -10.62
CA GLY A 99 9.90 -16.28 -11.09
C GLY A 99 9.06 -15.00 -11.16
N VAL A 100 7.92 -14.93 -10.47
CA VAL A 100 6.97 -13.81 -10.46
C VAL A 100 6.86 -13.30 -9.02
N GLY A 101 7.22 -12.03 -8.80
CA GLY A 101 7.17 -11.36 -7.50
C GLY A 101 8.43 -10.54 -7.19
N LEU A 102 8.50 -10.01 -5.98
CA LEU A 102 9.64 -9.23 -5.49
C LEU A 102 10.46 -10.05 -4.46
N PRO A 103 11.80 -9.88 -4.36
CA PRO A 103 12.63 -10.62 -3.42
C PRO A 103 12.18 -10.44 -1.97
N MET A 104 12.21 -11.47 -1.13
CA MET A 104 11.77 -11.36 0.28
C MET A 104 12.73 -10.52 1.11
N ASP A 105 14.03 -10.68 0.86
CA ASP A 105 15.11 -10.12 1.67
C ASP A 105 15.47 -8.67 1.28
N ALA A 106 14.65 -8.04 0.45
CA ALA A 106 14.87 -6.68 -0.02
C ALA A 106 13.56 -5.89 -0.09
N VAL A 107 13.62 -4.63 0.33
CA VAL A 107 12.53 -3.68 0.13
C VAL A 107 12.47 -3.31 -1.36
N PRO A 108 11.33 -3.51 -2.03
CA PRO A 108 11.21 -3.12 -3.43
C PRO A 108 11.09 -1.60 -3.54
N SER A 109 11.63 -1.04 -4.62
CA SER A 109 11.34 0.37 -4.94
C SER A 109 9.87 0.54 -5.30
N VAL A 110 9.32 1.73 -5.05
CA VAL A 110 7.94 2.10 -5.43
C VAL A 110 7.67 1.82 -6.92
N ASN A 111 8.63 2.11 -7.80
CA ASN A 111 8.48 1.82 -9.23
C ASN A 111 8.34 0.33 -9.55
N GLN A 112 9.12 -0.52 -8.89
CA GLN A 112 9.02 -1.98 -9.06
C GLN A 112 7.69 -2.51 -8.53
N ALA A 113 7.25 -1.99 -7.39
CA ALA A 113 5.98 -2.34 -6.77
C ALA A 113 4.80 -1.98 -7.69
N LEU A 114 4.77 -0.75 -8.21
CA LEU A 114 3.72 -0.28 -9.12
C LEU A 114 3.75 -1.02 -10.47
N ALA A 115 4.93 -1.33 -11.00
CA ALA A 115 5.04 -2.15 -12.21
C ALA A 115 4.41 -3.53 -12.01
N LEU A 116 4.65 -4.17 -10.87
CA LEU A 116 4.07 -5.47 -10.54
C LEU A 116 2.56 -5.40 -10.27
N LEU A 117 2.09 -4.33 -9.61
CA LEU A 117 0.67 -4.09 -9.38
C LEU A 117 -0.08 -3.94 -10.71
N SER A 118 0.48 -3.15 -11.63
CA SER A 118 -0.08 -2.92 -12.97
C SER A 118 -0.10 -4.15 -13.87
N SER A 119 0.75 -5.15 -13.60
CA SER A 119 0.79 -6.39 -14.40
C SER A 119 -0.23 -7.44 -13.95
N HIS A 120 -0.84 -7.28 -12.77
CA HIS A 120 -1.80 -8.22 -12.18
C HIS A 120 -3.25 -7.71 -12.21
N THR A 121 -3.51 -6.66 -12.98
CA THR A 121 -4.80 -5.96 -13.07
C THR A 121 -5.28 -5.79 -14.51
#